data_AF-A0A432FUX0-F1
#
_entry.id   AF-A0A432FUX0-F1
#
_cell.length_a   1.000
_cell.length_b   1.000
_cell.length_c   1.000
_cell.angle_alpha   90.00
_cell.angle_beta   90.00
_cell.angle_gamma   90.00
#
_symmetry.space_group_name_H-M   'P 1'
#
loop_
_entity.id
_entity.type
_entity.pdbx_description
1 polymer ?
#
loop_
_entity_poly.entity_id
_entity_poly.type
_entity_poly.pdbx_seq_one_letter_code
_entity_poly.pdbx_strand_id
1 'polypeptide(L)' 'YLSKGTDFNKLTDRQVLEIMDKLNNRPRKCLGYKTPNQVFFGIKPPVALAS' A
#
# COMPACT_ATOMS: atom_id res chain seq x y z
N TYR A 1 -5.88 -6.30 -4.67
CA TYR A 1 -6.41 -6.59 -3.32
C TYR A 1 -7.90 -6.90 -3.33
N LEU A 2 -8.67 -6.36 -4.29
CA LEU A 2 -10.06 -6.72 -4.54
C LEU A 2 -10.22 -7.17 -6.01
N SER A 3 -11.24 -7.97 -6.29
CA SER A 3 -11.63 -8.32 -7.66
C SER A 3 -12.17 -7.11 -8.41
N LYS A 4 -12.07 -7.11 -9.74
CA LYS A 4 -12.70 -6.08 -10.56
C LYS A 4 -14.22 -6.12 -10.38
N GLY A 5 -14.86 -4.96 -10.24
CA GLY A 5 -16.30 -4.86 -10.04
C GLY A 5 -16.76 -5.04 -8.58
N THR A 6 -15.83 -5.16 -7.63
CA THR A 6 -16.20 -5.11 -6.20
C THR A 6 -16.77 -3.74 -5.85
N ASP A 7 -17.98 -3.74 -5.29
CA ASP A 7 -18.62 -2.55 -4.73
C ASP A 7 -17.93 -2.13 -3.42
N PHE A 8 -17.36 -0.93 -3.40
CA PHE A 8 -16.64 -0.39 -2.26
C PHE A 8 -17.52 -0.12 -1.04
N ASN A 9 -18.84 0.07 -1.22
CA ASN A 9 -19.76 0.30 -0.11
C ASN A 9 -19.93 -0.94 0.78
N LYS A 10 -19.48 -2.10 0.31
CA LYS A 10 -19.56 -3.38 1.05
C LYS A 10 -18.28 -3.67 1.84
N LEU A 11 -17.27 -2.80 1.76
CA LEU A 11 -16.03 -3.00 2.50
C LEU A 11 -16.20 -2.56 3.94
N THR A 12 -15.62 -3.33 4.84
CA THR A 12 -15.45 -2.93 6.23
C THR A 12 -14.23 -2.02 6.36
N ASP A 13 -14.23 -1.14 7.37
CA ASP A 13 -13.08 -0.27 7.66
C ASP A 13 -11.78 -1.06 7.84
N ARG A 14 -11.87 -2.24 8.46
CA ARG A 14 -10.72 -3.15 8.59
C ARG A 14 -10.15 -3.54 7.24
N GLN A 15 -10.99 -3.91 6.27
CA GLN A 15 -10.51 -4.26 4.92
C GLN A 15 -9.90 -3.05 4.22
N VAL A 16 -10.49 -1.87 4.39
CA VAL A 16 -9.94 -0.62 3.85
C VAL A 16 -8.55 -0.37 4.42
N LEU A 17 -8.37 -0.46 5.73
CA LEU A 17 -7.09 -0.28 6.42
C LEU A 17 -6.05 -1.29 5.94
N GLU A 18 -6.40 -2.57 5.83
CA GLU A 18 -5.49 -3.60 5.34
C GLU A 18 -5.05 -3.34 3.88
N ILE A 19 -5.95 -2.84 3.04
CA ILE A 19 -5.64 -2.48 1.65
C ILE A 19 -4.73 -1.25 1.61
N MET A 20 -5.04 -0.22 2.41
CA MET A 20 -4.25 1.01 2.49
C MET A 20 -2.82 0.72 2.95
N ASP A 21 -2.66 -0.06 4.01
CA ASP A 21 -1.35 -0.46 4.50
C ASP A 21 -0.52 -1.14 3.40
N LYS A 22 -1.12 -2.13 2.72
CA LYS A 22 -0.46 -2.85 1.62
C LYS A 22 -0.20 -1.97 0.39
N LEU A 23 -0.99 -0.93 0.13
CA LEU A 23 -0.75 0.00 -0.97
C LEU A 23 0.39 0.97 -0.67
N ASN A 24 0.41 1.50 0.55
CA ASN A 24 1.36 2.52 1.00
C ASN A 24 2.73 1.95 1.35
N ASN A 25 2.79 0.66 1.68
CA ASN A 25 4.02 -0.09 1.95
C ASN A 25 4.48 -0.96 0.76
N ARG A 26 3.90 -0.81 -0.43
CA ARG A 26 4.33 -1.53 -1.64
C ARG A 26 5.44 -0.76 -2.39
N PRO A 27 6.63 -1.37 -2.56
CA PRO A 27 7.69 -0.86 -3.44
C PRO A 27 7.19 -0.59 -4.87
N ARG A 28 7.48 0.60 -5.42
CA ARG A 28 7.08 0.99 -6.78
C ARG A 28 8.31 1.19 -7.66
N LYS A 29 8.37 0.49 -8.81
CA LYS A 29 9.49 0.60 -9.77
C LYS A 29 9.74 2.04 -10.23
N CYS A 30 8.67 2.82 -10.46
CA CYS A 30 8.78 4.23 -10.84
C CYS A 30 9.36 5.14 -9.75
N LEU A 31 9.38 4.70 -8.49
CA LEU A 31 9.98 5.42 -7.35
C LEU A 31 11.37 4.87 -6.99
N GLY A 32 12.03 4.16 -7.92
CA GLY A 32 13.29 3.47 -7.63
C GLY A 32 13.13 2.39 -6.56
N TYR A 33 12.00 1.66 -6.60
CA TYR A 33 11.60 0.66 -5.60
C TYR A 33 11.35 1.19 -4.19
N LYS A 34 11.29 2.51 -3.98
CA LYS A 34 10.75 3.08 -2.74
C LYS A 34 9.25 2.89 -2.62
N THR A 35 8.74 2.88 -1.40
CA THR A 35 7.29 2.86 -1.13
C THR A 35 6.71 4.26 -1.08
N PRO A 36 5.40 4.43 -1.33
CA PRO A 36 4.73 5.73 -1.15
C PRO A 36 5.00 6.37 0.21
N ASN A 37 4.94 5.59 1.29
CA ASN A 37 5.25 6.07 2.64
C ASN A 37 6.69 6.61 2.78
N GLN A 38 7.66 5.93 2.18
CA GLN A 38 9.07 6.37 2.19
C GLN A 38 9.25 7.70 1.45
N VAL A 39 8.57 7.87 0.32
CA VAL A 39 8.69 9.10 -0.49
C VAL A 39 7.96 10.26 0.16
N PHE A 40 6.77 10.02 0.70
CA PHE A 40 5.91 11.08 1.21
C PHE A 40 6.29 11.54 2.63
N PHE A 41 6.62 10.59 3.52
CA PHE A 41 6.91 10.89 4.93
C PHE A 41 8.39 10.74 5.29
N GLY A 42 9.26 10.29 4.38
CA GLY A 42 10.68 10.08 4.66
C GLY A 42 10.98 8.94 5.65
N ILE A 43 9.96 8.17 6.06
CA ILE A 43 10.10 7.06 7.01
C ILE A 43 10.66 5.81 6.33
N LYS A 44 11.24 4.87 7.09
CA LYS A 44 11.76 3.59 6.59
C LYS A 44 11.01 2.41 7.22
N PRO A 45 9.75 2.16 6.83
CA PRO A 45 8.99 1.04 7.35
C PRO A 45 9.59 -0.29 6.84
N PRO A 46 9.44 -1.38 7.61
CA PRO A 46 9.83 -2.71 7.16
C PRO A 46 8.94 -3.12 5.99
N VAL A 47 9.53 -3.32 4.81
CA VAL A 47 8.82 -3.65 3.57
C VAL A 47 9.51 -4.80 2.84
N ALA A 48 8.74 -5.61 2.13
CA ALA A 48 9.20 -6.91 1.61
C ALA A 48 10.39 -6.86 0.62
N LEU A 49 10.63 -5.72 -0.04
CA LEU A 49 11.75 -5.54 -0.98
C LEU A 49 12.68 -4.39 -0.58
N ALA A 50 12.75 -4.04 0.71
CA ALA A 50 13.82 -3.15 1.17
C ALA A 50 15.16 -3.89 1.01
N SER A 51 16.04 -3.40 0.13
CA SER A 51 17.44 -3.81 0.06
C SER A 51 18.24 -3.27 1.24
#